data_AF-A0AAD7EU44-F1
#
_entry.id   AF-A0AAD7EU44-F1
#
_cell.length_a   1.000
_cell.length_b   1.000
_cell.length_c   1.000
_cell.angle_alpha   90.00
_cell.angle_beta   90.00
_cell.angle_gamma   90.00
#
_symmetry.space_group_name_H-M   'P 1'
#
loop_
_entity.id
_entity.type
_entity.pdbx_description
1 polymer ?
#
loop_
_entity_poly.entity_id
_entity_poly.type
_entity_poly.pdbx_seq_one_letter_code
_entity_poly.pdbx_strand_id
1 'polypeptide(L)'
;MMAPSVETSVRGHHTKHPDPFTTPVRHAITSLRATSSAFLVSSSPVQASSMPSRLPALEISPEKARDVFLLSAEPTTALERELQQALRSEQERNKTQKQRIVAMQSAPVLNGAYIDLVRGQLAAQEKKKTDKKKGRLVGDGLPCLLTSREFVRRVTEFEKNAREKEEGLKQCKADREEKSTAMKEWKELDDARKARNKVIKEEHTVRLKAWEAERELAKLEHRRAHWKKPTLKGLLFSPLPKPVYAVEPGDPEKTVNPDSDTEERQQGNKRPNGDGDDGSDSENDLPSPSEDEPSSQEGEENKLPPSRWSEAVRVLPRREMVFLSDNHSKCLTGIRRG
;
A
#
# COMPACT_ATOMS: atom_id res chain seq x y z
N MET A 1 -43.68 47.66 -6.17
CA MET A 1 -42.45 48.47 -6.28
C MET A 1 -42.02 48.83 -4.87
N MET A 2 -40.98 48.18 -4.34
CA MET A 2 -40.50 48.35 -2.97
C MET A 2 -39.07 48.89 -3.04
N ALA A 3 -38.80 49.98 -2.32
CA ALA A 3 -37.54 50.70 -2.34
C ALA A 3 -36.46 50.02 -1.46
N PRO A 4 -35.18 50.05 -1.84
CA PRO A 4 -34.09 49.51 -1.02
C PRO A 4 -33.68 50.50 0.09
N SER A 5 -33.69 50.03 1.34
CA SER A 5 -33.12 50.72 2.51
C SER A 5 -31.61 50.80 2.40
N VAL A 6 -31.09 52.03 2.43
CA VAL A 6 -29.66 52.34 2.48
C VAL A 6 -29.22 52.36 3.94
N GLU A 7 -28.58 51.29 4.41
CA GLU A 7 -27.92 51.28 5.72
C GLU A 7 -26.57 52.02 5.63
N THR A 8 -26.54 53.24 6.16
CA THR A 8 -25.32 54.02 6.37
C THR A 8 -24.55 53.45 7.58
N SER A 9 -23.63 52.54 7.32
CA SER A 9 -22.64 52.06 8.29
C SER A 9 -21.65 53.19 8.65
N VAL A 10 -21.92 53.90 9.74
CA VAL A 10 -21.03 54.91 10.34
C VAL A 10 -19.74 54.22 10.81
N ARG A 11 -18.69 54.33 10.01
CA ARG A 11 -17.35 53.78 10.30
C ARG A 11 -16.66 54.71 11.32
N GLY A 12 -16.90 54.47 12.61
CA GLY A 12 -16.23 55.16 13.71
C GLY A 12 -14.74 54.83 13.73
N HIS A 13 -13.89 55.78 13.34
CA HIS A 13 -12.44 55.69 13.48
C HIS A 13 -12.07 55.85 14.96
N HIS A 14 -12.14 54.77 15.73
CA HIS A 14 -11.56 54.73 17.06
C HIS A 14 -10.03 54.74 16.92
N THR A 15 -9.40 55.89 17.15
CA THR A 15 -7.95 56.00 17.29
C THR A 15 -7.55 55.26 18.56
N LYS A 16 -7.21 53.98 18.43
CA LYS A 16 -6.67 53.18 19.53
C LYS A 16 -5.35 53.83 19.95
N HIS A 17 -5.37 54.50 21.10
CA HIS A 17 -4.16 55.00 21.74
C HIS A 17 -3.21 53.80 21.93
N PRO A 18 -1.96 53.86 21.45
CA PRO A 18 -1.01 52.77 21.65
C PRO A 18 -0.77 52.60 23.16
N ASP A 19 -0.99 51.38 23.66
CA ASP A 19 -0.79 51.03 25.06
C ASP A 19 0.70 51.27 25.42
N PRO A 20 0.99 52.16 26.40
CA PRO A 20 2.36 52.59 26.72
C PRO A 20 3.26 51.46 27.22
N PHE A 21 2.69 50.29 27.56
CA PHE A 21 3.45 49.10 27.97
C PHE A 21 3.71 48.11 26.84
N THR A 22 3.37 48.46 25.60
CA THR A 22 3.62 47.62 24.44
C THR A 22 5.10 47.68 24.05
N THR A 23 5.90 46.79 24.62
CA THR A 23 7.26 46.58 24.11
C THR A 23 7.20 45.93 22.72
N PRO A 24 8.21 46.17 21.85
CA PRO A 24 8.29 45.51 20.54
C PRO A 24 8.17 43.98 20.64
N VAL A 25 8.69 43.39 21.72
CA VAL A 25 8.60 41.95 22.02
C VAL A 25 7.16 41.52 22.29
N ARG A 26 6.40 42.25 23.11
CA ARG A 26 4.98 41.94 23.37
C ARG A 26 4.13 42.09 22.12
N HIS A 27 4.43 43.09 21.29
CA HIS A 27 3.77 43.24 19.99
C HIS A 27 4.06 42.04 19.08
N ALA A 28 5.32 41.60 19.00
CA ALA A 28 5.71 40.42 18.23
C ALA A 28 5.02 39.15 18.72
N ILE A 29 5.00 38.90 20.04
CA ILE A 29 4.30 37.76 20.65
C ILE A 29 2.80 37.80 20.35
N THR A 30 2.16 38.97 20.51
CA THR A 30 0.72 39.13 20.27
C THR A 30 0.39 38.92 18.80
N SER A 31 1.23 39.45 17.90
CA SER A 31 1.12 39.23 16.46
C SER A 31 1.27 37.74 16.13
N LEU A 32 2.26 37.06 16.71
CA LEU A 32 2.51 35.63 16.49
C LEU A 32 1.36 34.77 17.02
N ARG A 33 0.75 35.16 18.13
CA ARG A 33 -0.46 34.53 18.69
C ARG A 33 -1.70 34.66 17.80
N ALA A 34 -1.73 35.67 16.92
CA ALA A 34 -2.79 35.84 15.93
C ALA A 34 -2.52 35.08 14.61
N THR A 35 -1.36 34.46 14.46
CA THR A 35 -1.01 33.65 13.28
C THR A 35 -1.23 32.16 13.51
N SER A 36 -1.09 31.34 12.47
CA SER A 36 -1.06 29.87 12.57
C SER A 36 0.06 29.34 13.47
N SER A 37 1.06 30.16 13.79
CA SER A 37 2.18 29.83 14.67
C SER A 37 1.91 30.11 16.15
N ALA A 38 0.67 30.42 16.53
CA ALA A 38 0.28 30.70 17.92
C ALA A 38 0.67 29.59 18.90
N PHE A 39 0.77 28.34 18.43
CA PHE A 39 1.21 27.20 19.23
C PHE A 39 2.64 27.34 19.77
N LEU A 40 3.50 28.14 19.14
CA LEU A 40 4.87 28.38 19.61
C LEU A 40 4.94 29.24 20.89
N VAL A 41 3.89 30.03 21.15
CA VAL A 41 3.82 30.92 22.33
C VAL A 41 2.71 30.52 23.30
N SER A 42 1.91 29.52 22.94
CA SER A 42 0.92 28.93 23.82
C SER A 42 1.60 28.03 24.85
N SER A 43 1.23 28.18 26.12
CA SER A 43 1.63 27.25 27.19
C SER A 43 0.87 25.92 27.14
N SER A 44 -0.11 25.77 26.25
CA SER A 44 -0.88 24.53 26.10
C SER A 44 -0.10 23.50 25.27
N PRO A 45 -0.12 22.20 25.66
CA PRO A 45 0.47 21.14 24.85
C PRO A 45 -0.09 21.14 23.42
N VAL A 46 0.76 20.80 22.45
CA VAL A 46 0.34 20.65 21.04
C VAL A 46 -0.74 19.57 20.96
N GLN A 47 -1.97 19.98 20.67
CA GLN A 47 -3.09 19.07 20.46
C GLN A 47 -3.01 18.43 19.08
N ALA A 48 -3.52 17.21 18.92
CA ALA A 48 -3.61 16.55 17.61
C ALA A 48 -4.38 17.39 16.57
N SER A 49 -5.30 18.25 17.03
CA SER A 49 -6.11 19.16 16.20
C SER A 49 -5.32 20.34 15.60
N SER A 50 -4.16 20.69 16.15
CA SER A 50 -3.40 21.85 15.70
C SER A 50 -2.63 21.53 14.40
N MET A 51 -3.13 21.89 13.22
CA MET A 51 -2.43 21.64 11.95
C MET A 51 -1.18 22.51 11.83
N PRO A 52 0.04 21.95 11.60
CA PRO A 52 1.20 22.78 11.32
C PRO A 52 1.08 23.27 9.88
N SER A 53 1.75 24.36 9.53
CA SER A 53 1.85 24.74 8.13
C SER A 53 2.59 23.64 7.37
N ARG A 54 1.92 23.03 6.38
CA ARG A 54 2.59 22.13 5.44
C ARG A 54 3.46 23.00 4.54
N LEU A 55 4.76 22.72 4.53
CA LEU A 55 5.65 23.32 3.55
C LEU A 55 5.26 22.77 2.16
N PRO A 56 4.99 23.62 1.16
CA PRO A 56 4.65 23.14 -0.17
C PRO A 56 5.86 22.40 -0.73
N ALA A 57 5.69 21.12 -1.05
CA ALA A 57 6.67 20.38 -1.82
C ALA A 57 6.60 20.90 -3.26
N LEU A 58 7.68 21.51 -3.74
CA LEU A 58 7.77 21.93 -5.14
C LEU A 58 8.14 20.71 -5.98
N GLU A 59 7.38 20.46 -7.05
CA GLU A 59 7.67 19.35 -7.96
C GLU A 59 9.02 19.57 -8.65
N ILE A 60 9.96 18.64 -8.42
CA ILE A 60 11.24 18.63 -9.14
C ILE A 60 10.99 17.97 -10.49
N SER A 61 11.16 18.75 -11.56
CA SER A 61 11.09 18.23 -12.93
C SER A 61 12.03 17.03 -13.10
N PRO A 62 11.62 15.93 -13.76
CA PRO A 62 12.46 14.74 -13.96
C PRO A 62 13.74 15.07 -14.72
N GLU A 63 14.81 14.29 -14.50
CA GLU A 63 16.07 14.48 -15.24
C GLU A 63 15.86 14.06 -16.69
N LYS A 64 15.93 15.03 -17.60
CA LYS A 64 15.86 14.79 -19.03
C LYS A 64 17.29 14.74 -19.54
N ALA A 65 17.68 13.62 -20.14
CA ALA A 65 18.94 13.51 -20.85
C ALA A 65 18.86 14.40 -22.11
N ARG A 66 19.31 15.65 -21.98
CA ARG A 66 19.45 16.57 -23.11
C ARG A 66 20.76 16.28 -23.81
N ASP A 67 20.79 16.54 -25.12
CA ASP A 67 22.02 16.57 -25.90
C ASP A 67 22.79 15.25 -25.95
N VAL A 68 22.11 14.12 -25.71
CA VAL A 68 22.69 12.76 -25.80
C VAL A 68 23.33 12.55 -27.17
N PHE A 69 22.65 12.98 -28.23
CA PHE A 69 23.15 12.90 -29.59
C PHE A 69 24.46 13.71 -29.77
N LEU A 70 24.49 14.95 -29.25
CA LEU A 70 25.64 15.84 -29.36
C LEU A 70 26.87 15.32 -28.59
N LEU A 71 26.64 14.68 -27.45
CA LEU A 71 27.69 14.05 -26.63
C LEU A 71 28.17 12.71 -27.18
N SER A 72 27.35 12.05 -28.01
CA SER A 72 27.68 10.77 -28.67
C SER A 72 28.43 10.95 -30.00
N ALA A 73 28.36 12.13 -30.61
CA ALA A 73 29.06 12.43 -31.86
C ALA A 73 30.57 12.62 -31.62
N GLU A 74 31.40 12.06 -32.50
CA GLU A 74 32.86 12.26 -32.45
C GLU A 74 33.20 13.70 -32.87
N PRO A 75 33.93 14.46 -32.04
CA PRO A 75 34.29 15.84 -32.38
C PRO A 75 35.31 15.85 -33.52
N THR A 76 34.99 16.58 -34.60
CA THR A 76 35.83 16.70 -35.79
C THR A 76 36.88 17.81 -35.60
N THR A 77 36.54 18.85 -34.84
CA THR A 77 37.43 20.00 -34.59
C THR A 77 37.87 20.08 -33.13
N ALA A 78 38.99 20.77 -32.87
CA ALA A 78 39.47 21.01 -31.51
C ALA A 78 38.47 21.83 -30.68
N LEU A 79 37.83 22.83 -31.30
CA LEU A 79 36.81 23.66 -30.67
C LEU A 79 35.58 22.83 -30.25
N GLU A 80 35.10 21.91 -31.10
CA GLU A 80 34.00 21.01 -30.76
C GLU A 80 34.30 20.16 -29.54
N ARG A 81 35.55 19.66 -29.42
CA ARG A 81 35.98 18.89 -28.25
C ARG A 81 35.92 19.72 -26.97
N GLU A 82 36.40 20.96 -27.01
CA GLU A 82 36.33 21.89 -25.87
C GLU A 82 34.88 22.20 -25.47
N LEU A 83 34.01 22.45 -26.46
CA LEU A 83 32.58 22.70 -26.22
C LEU A 83 31.87 21.48 -25.63
N GLN A 84 32.15 20.28 -26.13
CA GLN A 84 31.62 19.03 -25.55
C GLN A 84 32.10 18.84 -24.10
N GLN A 85 33.36 19.16 -23.80
CA GLN A 85 33.89 19.09 -22.44
C GLN A 85 33.23 20.12 -21.51
N ALA A 86 33.05 21.36 -21.96
CA ALA A 86 32.35 22.40 -21.22
C ALA A 86 30.89 22.00 -20.94
N LEU A 87 30.20 21.42 -21.93
CA LEU A 87 28.83 20.92 -21.79
C LEU A 87 28.75 19.78 -20.76
N ARG A 88 29.68 18.82 -20.78
CA ARG A 88 29.74 17.75 -19.77
C ARG A 88 29.92 18.32 -18.35
N SER A 89 30.82 19.29 -18.19
CA SER A 89 31.06 19.93 -16.89
C SER A 89 29.81 20.70 -16.40
N GLU A 90 29.10 21.37 -17.30
CA GLU A 90 27.86 22.09 -16.99
C GLU A 90 26.73 21.12 -16.60
N GLN A 91 26.57 20.02 -17.34
CA GLN A 91 25.63 18.95 -16.99
C GLN A 91 25.93 18.32 -15.62
N GLU A 92 27.20 18.08 -15.29
CA GLU A 92 27.61 17.55 -13.99
C GLU A 92 27.31 18.52 -12.83
N ARG A 93 27.57 19.83 -13.03
CA ARG A 93 27.22 20.87 -12.05
C ARG A 93 25.71 20.95 -11.84
N ASN A 94 24.93 20.94 -12.92
CA ASN A 94 23.47 20.94 -12.87
C ASN A 94 22.93 19.70 -12.17
N LYS A 95 23.49 18.52 -12.46
CA LYS A 95 23.14 17.27 -11.79
C LYS A 95 23.41 17.36 -10.28
N THR A 96 24.59 17.87 -9.89
CA THR A 96 24.96 18.07 -8.49
C THR A 96 24.01 19.05 -7.79
N GLN A 97 23.67 20.18 -8.43
CA GLN A 97 22.73 21.15 -7.87
C GLN A 97 21.34 20.55 -7.69
N LYS A 98 20.87 19.78 -8.68
CA LYS A 98 19.58 19.10 -8.61
C LYS A 98 19.55 18.08 -7.48
N GLN A 99 20.60 17.27 -7.32
CA GLN A 99 20.72 16.34 -6.19
C GLN A 99 20.66 17.06 -4.84
N ARG A 100 21.32 18.21 -4.70
CA ARG A 100 21.22 19.04 -3.48
C ARG A 100 19.79 19.54 -3.23
N ILE A 101 19.08 19.96 -4.27
CA ILE A 101 17.68 20.39 -4.15
C ILE A 101 16.79 19.21 -3.74
N VAL A 102 16.97 18.03 -4.34
CA VAL A 102 16.26 16.80 -3.94
C VAL A 102 16.51 16.48 -2.47
N ALA A 103 17.76 16.53 -2.01
CA ALA A 103 18.11 16.29 -0.62
C ALA A 103 17.50 17.33 0.34
N MET A 104 17.48 18.62 -0.06
CA MET A 104 16.86 19.68 0.73
C MET A 104 15.34 19.53 0.82
N GLN A 105 14.68 19.07 -0.24
CA GLN A 105 13.23 18.86 -0.27
C GLN A 105 12.80 17.56 0.41
N SER A 106 13.64 16.52 0.42
CA SER A 106 13.28 15.25 1.06
C SER A 106 13.10 15.39 2.56
N ALA A 107 13.91 16.23 3.23
CA ALA A 107 13.81 16.45 4.67
C ALA A 107 12.43 16.97 5.13
N PRO A 108 11.86 18.07 4.55
CA PRO A 108 10.49 18.50 4.84
C PRO A 108 9.43 17.44 4.57
N VAL A 109 9.54 16.66 3.49
CA VAL A 109 8.58 15.61 3.14
C VAL A 109 8.59 14.51 4.19
N LEU A 110 9.78 14.03 4.57
CA LEU A 110 9.94 13.02 5.61
C LEU A 110 9.49 13.53 6.98
N ASN A 111 9.82 14.77 7.34
CA ASN A 111 9.35 15.39 8.57
C ASN A 111 7.83 15.53 8.59
N GLY A 112 7.22 15.89 7.46
CA GLY A 112 5.77 15.93 7.31
C GLY A 112 5.11 14.57 7.57
N ALA A 113 5.63 13.51 6.96
CA ALA A 113 5.15 12.15 7.16
C ALA A 113 5.34 11.68 8.62
N TYR A 114 6.48 11.98 9.24
CA TYR A 114 6.73 11.67 10.64
C TYR A 114 5.77 12.42 11.58
N ILE A 115 5.56 13.72 11.34
CA ILE A 115 4.63 14.54 12.11
C ILE A 115 3.21 13.97 12.00
N ASP A 116 2.77 13.59 10.80
CA ASP A 116 1.46 12.97 10.57
C ASP A 116 1.33 11.64 11.36
N LEU A 117 2.37 10.80 11.39
CA LEU A 117 2.40 9.56 12.17
C LEU A 117 2.26 9.83 13.68
N VAL A 118 3.09 10.73 14.22
CA VAL A 118 3.07 11.08 15.65
C VAL A 118 1.72 11.66 16.05
N ARG A 119 1.12 12.47 15.18
CA ARG A 119 -0.25 13.00 15.39
C ARG A 119 -1.30 11.91 15.38
N GLY A 120 -1.21 10.96 14.46
CA GLY A 120 -2.09 9.81 14.44
C GLY A 120 -2.04 9.03 15.76
N GLN A 121 -0.83 8.82 16.28
CA GLN A 121 -0.63 8.19 17.59
C GLN A 121 -1.22 9.03 18.73
N LEU A 122 -0.97 10.34 18.74
CA LEU A 122 -1.48 11.24 19.78
C LEU A 122 -3.00 11.34 19.75
N ALA A 123 -3.61 11.44 18.57
CA ALA A 123 -5.06 11.40 18.39
C ALA A 123 -5.66 10.06 18.86
N ALA A 124 -5.02 8.93 18.54
CA ALA A 124 -5.45 7.61 19.00
C ALA A 124 -5.36 7.50 20.53
N GLN A 125 -4.30 8.04 21.14
CA GLN A 125 -4.16 8.08 22.60
C GLN A 125 -5.22 8.99 23.26
N GLU A 126 -5.48 10.17 22.70
CA GLU A 126 -6.53 11.08 23.18
C GLU A 126 -7.90 10.42 23.08
N LYS A 127 -8.24 9.82 21.94
CA LYS A 127 -9.47 9.05 21.76
C LYS A 127 -9.57 7.91 22.77
N LYS A 128 -8.52 7.09 22.93
CA LYS A 128 -8.47 6.01 23.93
C LYS A 128 -8.65 6.53 25.36
N LYS A 129 -8.08 7.70 25.71
CA LYS A 129 -8.28 8.34 27.02
C LYS A 129 -9.74 8.80 27.19
N THR A 130 -10.37 9.34 26.16
CA THR A 130 -11.79 9.73 26.20
C THR A 130 -12.73 8.52 26.24
N ASP A 131 -12.43 7.46 25.51
CA ASP A 131 -13.26 6.25 25.44
C ASP A 131 -13.20 5.45 26.74
N LYS A 132 -12.01 5.38 27.37
CA LYS A 132 -11.86 4.80 28.72
C LYS A 132 -12.74 5.50 29.76
N LYS A 133 -13.03 6.80 29.58
CA LYS A 133 -13.94 7.55 30.46
C LYS A 133 -15.40 7.26 30.12
N LYS A 134 -15.75 7.19 28.83
CA LYS A 134 -17.12 6.92 28.36
C LYS A 134 -17.62 5.50 28.68
N GLY A 135 -16.71 4.52 28.77
CA GLY A 135 -17.06 3.13 29.05
C GLY A 135 -17.30 2.80 30.54
N ARG A 136 -17.09 3.75 31.46
CA ARG A 136 -17.39 3.53 32.88
C ARG A 136 -18.86 3.79 33.14
N LEU A 137 -19.56 2.78 33.68
CA LEU A 137 -20.96 2.86 34.12
C LEU A 137 -21.21 4.06 35.06
N VAL A 138 -20.18 4.50 35.80
CA VAL A 138 -20.19 5.67 36.69
C VAL A 138 -19.06 6.62 36.26
N GLY A 139 -19.25 7.32 35.14
CA GLY A 139 -18.25 8.24 34.57
C GLY A 139 -18.04 9.53 35.37
N ASP A 140 -19.08 9.98 36.09
CA ASP A 140 -19.09 11.31 36.73
C ASP A 140 -18.45 11.32 38.13
N GLY A 141 -18.06 10.15 38.66
CA GLY A 141 -17.46 10.01 39.99
C GLY A 141 -18.39 10.34 41.16
N LEU A 142 -19.63 10.77 40.89
CA LEU A 142 -20.65 11.03 41.90
C LEU A 142 -21.25 9.70 42.42
N PRO A 143 -21.45 9.56 43.75
CA PRO A 143 -22.16 8.42 44.31
C PRO A 143 -23.57 8.35 43.74
N CYS A 144 -23.85 7.30 42.96
CA CYS A 144 -25.20 7.02 42.47
C CYS A 144 -25.84 5.98 43.39
N LEU A 145 -27.06 6.22 43.84
CA LEU A 145 -27.84 5.23 44.60
C LEU A 145 -28.11 4.02 43.68
N LEU A 146 -27.56 2.87 44.05
CA LEU A 146 -27.70 1.59 43.33
C LEU A 146 -29.15 1.14 43.16
N THR A 147 -30.05 1.66 44.00
CA THR A 147 -31.50 1.39 43.96
C THR A 147 -32.28 2.29 43.01
N SER A 148 -31.64 3.32 42.44
CA SER A 148 -32.31 4.20 41.47
C SER A 148 -32.66 3.42 40.20
N ARG A 149 -33.89 3.59 39.70
CA ARG A 149 -34.35 2.96 38.44
C ARG A 149 -33.43 3.32 37.26
N GLU A 150 -32.88 4.53 37.29
CA GLU A 150 -31.92 5.04 36.31
C GLU A 150 -30.63 4.20 36.25
N PHE A 151 -30.09 3.80 37.42
CA PHE A 151 -28.91 2.96 37.48
C PHE A 151 -29.18 1.58 36.89
N VAL A 152 -30.30 0.94 37.27
CA VAL A 152 -30.70 -0.36 36.73
C VAL A 152 -30.85 -0.31 35.22
N ARG A 153 -31.51 0.73 34.68
CA ARG A 153 -31.63 0.94 33.23
C ARG A 153 -30.27 1.02 32.54
N ARG A 154 -29.34 1.83 33.06
CA ARG A 154 -27.98 1.97 32.50
C ARG A 154 -27.21 0.64 32.51
N VAL A 155 -27.32 -0.16 33.56
CA VAL A 155 -26.69 -1.49 33.63
C VAL A 155 -27.26 -2.40 32.54
N THR A 156 -28.59 -2.46 32.41
CA THR A 156 -29.23 -3.32 31.39
C THR A 156 -28.85 -2.91 29.96
N GLU A 157 -28.78 -1.60 29.67
CA GLU A 157 -28.33 -1.09 28.37
C GLU A 157 -26.86 -1.41 28.13
N PHE A 158 -26.00 -1.29 29.15
CA PHE A 158 -24.59 -1.63 29.06
C PHE A 158 -24.38 -3.12 28.74
N GLU A 159 -25.08 -4.02 29.45
CA GLU A 159 -25.02 -5.46 29.19
C GLU A 159 -25.53 -5.82 27.80
N LYS A 160 -26.64 -5.23 27.37
CA LYS A 160 -27.20 -5.42 26.02
C LYS A 160 -26.19 -5.00 24.95
N ASN A 161 -25.62 -3.80 25.08
CA ASN A 161 -24.60 -3.29 24.17
C ASN A 161 -23.32 -4.14 24.18
N ALA A 162 -22.95 -4.73 25.32
CA ALA A 162 -21.79 -5.62 25.41
C ALA A 162 -22.03 -6.93 24.64
N ARG A 163 -23.22 -7.53 24.76
CA ARG A 163 -23.62 -8.73 24.00
C ARG A 163 -23.65 -8.47 22.51
N GLU A 164 -24.30 -7.38 22.07
CA GLU A 164 -24.37 -7.01 20.64
C GLU A 164 -22.98 -6.79 20.03
N LYS A 165 -22.06 -6.17 20.79
CA LYS A 165 -20.65 -6.02 20.35
C LYS A 165 -19.92 -7.35 20.23
N GLU A 166 -20.11 -8.25 21.19
CA GLU A 166 -19.48 -9.57 21.15
C GLU A 166 -20.00 -10.40 19.96
N GLU A 167 -21.31 -10.36 19.70
CA GLU A 167 -21.95 -11.00 18.55
C GLU A 167 -21.44 -10.40 17.22
N GLY A 168 -21.37 -9.07 17.11
CA GLY A 168 -20.81 -8.40 15.94
C GLY A 168 -19.33 -8.74 15.68
N LEU A 169 -18.52 -8.88 16.74
CA LEU A 169 -17.13 -9.34 16.61
C LEU A 169 -17.04 -10.80 16.16
N LYS A 170 -17.94 -11.68 16.64
CA LYS A 170 -18.01 -13.08 16.19
C LYS A 170 -18.39 -13.17 14.72
N GLN A 171 -19.39 -12.39 14.29
CA GLN A 171 -19.80 -12.31 12.87
C GLN A 171 -18.65 -11.80 11.99
N CYS A 172 -18.00 -10.70 12.38
CA CYS A 172 -16.87 -10.14 11.64
C CYS A 172 -15.71 -11.14 11.49
N LYS A 173 -15.42 -11.95 12.53
CA LYS A 173 -14.41 -13.01 12.45
C LYS A 173 -14.84 -14.14 11.50
N ALA A 174 -16.08 -14.60 11.59
CA ALA A 174 -16.63 -15.61 10.70
C ALA A 174 -16.57 -15.15 9.23
N ASP A 175 -16.99 -13.92 8.94
CA ASP A 175 -16.91 -13.33 7.60
C ASP A 175 -15.47 -13.23 7.09
N ARG A 176 -14.51 -12.88 7.97
CA ARG A 176 -13.08 -12.82 7.60
C ARG A 176 -12.53 -14.20 7.26
N GLU A 177 -12.92 -15.22 8.01
CA GLU A 177 -12.52 -16.61 7.77
C GLU A 177 -13.12 -17.16 6.48
N GLU A 178 -14.41 -16.91 6.22
CA GLU A 178 -15.07 -17.25 4.96
C GLU A 178 -14.40 -16.55 3.76
N LYS A 179 -14.11 -15.25 3.90
CA LYS A 179 -13.39 -14.50 2.86
C LYS A 179 -11.98 -15.04 2.62
N SER A 180 -11.29 -15.47 3.68
CA SER A 180 -9.95 -16.04 3.58
C SER A 180 -9.97 -17.40 2.89
N THR A 181 -10.93 -18.26 3.22
CA THR A 181 -11.08 -19.59 2.63
C THR A 181 -11.45 -19.50 1.14
N ALA A 182 -12.47 -18.71 0.78
CA ALA A 182 -12.85 -18.49 -0.62
C ALA A 182 -11.72 -17.88 -1.47
N MET A 183 -10.90 -16.99 -0.90
CA MET A 183 -9.71 -16.45 -1.57
C MET A 183 -8.61 -17.51 -1.79
N LYS A 184 -8.42 -18.44 -0.85
CA LYS A 184 -7.46 -19.53 -1.00
C LYS A 184 -7.89 -20.50 -2.10
N GLU A 185 -9.14 -20.93 -2.07
CA GLU A 185 -9.72 -21.81 -3.10
C GLU A 185 -9.63 -21.18 -4.50
N TRP A 186 -9.98 -19.90 -4.63
CA TRP A 186 -9.84 -19.19 -5.89
C TRP A 186 -8.39 -19.17 -6.40
N LYS A 187 -7.42 -18.95 -5.50
CA LYS A 187 -5.99 -18.91 -5.86
C LYS A 187 -5.51 -20.28 -6.35
N GLU A 188 -5.89 -21.36 -5.67
CA GLU A 188 -5.56 -22.73 -6.09
C GLU A 188 -6.13 -23.06 -7.48
N LEU A 189 -7.38 -22.70 -7.73
CA LEU A 189 -8.02 -22.90 -9.04
C LEU A 189 -7.36 -22.07 -10.14
N ASP A 190 -7.02 -20.80 -9.85
CA ASP A 190 -6.36 -19.93 -10.82
C ASP A 190 -4.92 -20.41 -11.14
N ASP A 191 -4.19 -20.91 -10.14
CA ASP A 191 -2.86 -21.45 -10.35
C ASP A 191 -2.91 -22.77 -11.14
N ALA A 192 -3.87 -23.66 -10.86
CA ALA A 192 -4.12 -24.84 -11.69
C ALA A 192 -4.46 -24.49 -13.15
N ARG A 193 -5.28 -23.44 -13.35
CA ARG A 193 -5.60 -22.91 -14.69
C ARG A 193 -4.36 -22.38 -15.41
N LYS A 194 -3.52 -21.60 -14.73
CA LYS A 194 -2.25 -21.09 -15.29
C LYS A 194 -1.32 -22.22 -15.69
N ALA A 195 -1.20 -23.26 -14.87
CA ALA A 195 -0.40 -24.44 -15.18
C ALA A 195 -0.88 -25.13 -16.46
N ARG A 196 -2.19 -25.37 -16.61
CA ARG A 196 -2.78 -25.94 -17.85
C ARG A 196 -2.53 -25.05 -19.06
N ASN A 197 -2.74 -23.74 -18.92
CA ASN A 197 -2.47 -22.78 -20.00
C ASN A 197 -0.98 -22.73 -20.39
N LYS A 198 -0.07 -23.00 -19.46
CA LYS A 198 1.36 -23.11 -19.74
C LYS A 198 1.65 -24.32 -20.64
N VAL A 199 1.12 -25.50 -20.29
CA VAL A 199 1.26 -26.72 -21.10
C VAL A 199 0.69 -26.51 -22.51
N ILE A 200 -0.50 -25.92 -22.64
CA ILE A 200 -1.12 -25.62 -23.95
C ILE A 200 -0.24 -24.69 -24.79
N LYS A 201 0.40 -23.70 -24.18
CA LYS A 201 1.34 -22.81 -24.87
C LYS A 201 2.58 -23.56 -25.35
N GLU A 202 3.14 -24.44 -24.51
CA GLU A 202 4.29 -25.27 -24.87
C GLU A 202 3.95 -26.24 -26.02
N GLU A 203 2.80 -26.89 -25.98
CA GLU A 203 2.35 -27.72 -27.11
C GLU A 203 2.16 -26.90 -28.39
N HIS A 204 1.61 -25.70 -28.28
CA HIS A 204 1.41 -24.83 -29.42
C HIS A 204 2.73 -24.34 -30.01
N THR A 205 3.75 -24.04 -29.19
CA THR A 205 5.07 -23.67 -29.70
C THR A 205 5.73 -24.83 -30.43
N VAL A 206 5.59 -26.06 -29.94
CA VAL A 206 6.05 -27.27 -30.64
C VAL A 206 5.32 -27.44 -31.98
N ARG A 207 3.98 -27.32 -32.00
CA ARG A 207 3.18 -27.41 -33.25
C ARG A 207 3.54 -26.31 -34.24
N LEU A 208 3.81 -25.09 -33.77
CA LEU A 208 4.25 -23.98 -34.62
C LEU A 208 5.60 -24.26 -35.27
N LYS A 209 6.59 -24.74 -34.49
CA LYS A 209 7.91 -25.11 -35.02
C LYS A 209 7.81 -26.21 -36.08
N ALA A 210 7.00 -27.24 -35.83
CA ALA A 210 6.76 -28.31 -36.80
C ALA A 210 6.11 -27.79 -38.10
N TRP A 211 5.13 -26.89 -37.98
CA TRP A 211 4.51 -26.23 -39.13
C TRP A 211 5.51 -25.34 -39.90
N GLU A 212 6.39 -24.63 -39.20
CA GLU A 212 7.43 -23.79 -39.83
C GLU A 212 8.43 -24.63 -40.62
N ALA A 213 8.90 -25.73 -40.05
CA ALA A 213 9.79 -26.68 -40.73
C ALA A 213 9.13 -27.29 -41.99
N GLU A 214 7.89 -27.75 -41.88
CA GLU A 214 7.14 -28.29 -43.03
C GLU A 214 6.90 -27.23 -44.12
N ARG A 215 6.62 -25.99 -43.71
CA ARG A 215 6.47 -24.86 -44.64
C ARG A 215 7.77 -24.56 -45.37
N GLU A 216 8.91 -24.68 -44.71
CA GLU A 216 10.24 -24.48 -45.33
C GLU A 216 10.58 -25.62 -46.29
N LEU A 217 10.35 -26.87 -45.91
CA LEU A 217 10.50 -28.03 -46.82
C LEU A 217 9.62 -27.90 -48.06
N ALA A 218 8.34 -27.52 -47.89
CA ALA A 218 7.43 -27.29 -49.01
C ALA A 218 7.93 -26.21 -49.98
N LYS A 219 8.59 -25.16 -49.48
CA LYS A 219 9.21 -24.13 -50.32
C LYS A 219 10.41 -24.67 -51.11
N LEU A 220 11.27 -25.46 -50.47
CA LEU A 220 12.43 -26.09 -51.11
C LEU A 220 12.01 -27.05 -52.24
N GLU A 221 10.93 -27.81 -52.03
CA GLU A 221 10.37 -28.74 -53.01
C GLU A 221 9.44 -28.06 -54.05
N HIS A 222 9.27 -26.73 -53.97
CA HIS A 222 8.34 -25.95 -54.81
C HIS A 222 6.88 -26.45 -54.80
N ARG A 223 6.45 -27.10 -53.71
CA ARG A 223 5.04 -27.50 -53.51
C ARG A 223 4.27 -26.48 -52.68
N ARG A 224 2.94 -26.49 -52.80
CA ARG A 224 2.08 -25.69 -51.93
C ARG A 224 1.94 -26.38 -50.57
N ALA A 225 2.27 -25.67 -49.49
CA ALA A 225 2.03 -26.16 -48.13
C ALA A 225 0.52 -26.31 -47.90
N HIS A 226 0.05 -27.55 -47.73
CA HIS A 226 -1.38 -27.84 -47.58
C HIS A 226 -1.90 -27.60 -46.14
N TRP A 227 -0.98 -27.45 -45.17
CA TRP A 227 -1.32 -27.36 -43.76
C TRP A 227 -1.58 -25.91 -43.33
N LYS A 228 -2.72 -25.69 -42.66
CA LYS A 228 -3.06 -24.38 -42.08
C LYS A 228 -2.18 -24.08 -40.86
N LYS A 229 -1.82 -22.82 -40.67
CA LYS A 229 -1.05 -22.37 -39.51
C LYS A 229 -1.82 -22.67 -38.22
N PRO A 230 -1.23 -23.35 -37.23
CA PRO A 230 -1.84 -23.53 -35.91
C PRO A 230 -2.21 -22.18 -35.28
N THR A 231 -3.40 -22.09 -34.68
CA THR A 231 -3.87 -20.88 -33.98
C THR A 231 -4.19 -21.18 -32.51
N LEU A 232 -3.81 -20.27 -31.63
CA LEU A 232 -4.04 -20.37 -30.18
C LEU A 232 -5.46 -19.94 -29.73
N LYS A 233 -6.26 -19.36 -30.64
CA LYS A 233 -7.58 -18.79 -30.29
C LYS A 233 -8.53 -19.91 -29.85
N GLY A 234 -9.11 -19.77 -28.65
CA GLY A 234 -10.08 -20.71 -28.09
C GLY A 234 -9.50 -21.89 -27.30
N LEU A 235 -8.17 -22.08 -27.30
CA LEU A 235 -7.54 -23.17 -26.53
C LEU A 235 -7.21 -22.77 -25.08
N LEU A 236 -6.94 -21.49 -24.82
CA LEU A 236 -6.63 -21.02 -23.47
C LEU A 236 -7.89 -20.87 -22.62
N PHE A 237 -7.81 -21.34 -21.38
CA PHE A 237 -8.85 -21.12 -20.38
C PHE A 237 -8.88 -19.65 -19.95
N SER A 238 -10.07 -19.05 -20.00
CA SER A 238 -10.35 -17.69 -19.54
C SER A 238 -10.06 -17.53 -18.04
N PRO A 239 -9.70 -16.32 -17.57
CA PRO A 239 -9.48 -16.09 -16.15
C PRO A 239 -10.74 -16.39 -15.34
N LEU A 240 -10.57 -16.99 -14.16
CA LEU A 240 -11.67 -17.20 -13.22
C LEU A 240 -12.05 -15.85 -12.59
N PRO A 241 -13.35 -15.53 -12.46
CA PRO A 241 -13.77 -14.31 -11.78
C PRO A 241 -13.25 -14.35 -10.35
N LYS A 242 -12.60 -13.26 -9.91
CA LYS A 242 -12.17 -13.13 -8.52
C LYS A 242 -13.42 -13.03 -7.65
N PRO A 243 -13.49 -13.71 -6.49
CA PRO A 243 -14.59 -13.52 -5.56
C PRO A 243 -14.66 -12.04 -5.18
N VAL A 244 -15.72 -11.37 -5.65
CA VAL A 244 -16.04 -10.00 -5.28
C VAL A 244 -16.98 -10.10 -4.10
N TYR A 245 -16.48 -9.75 -2.91
CA TYR A 245 -17.36 -9.56 -1.78
C TYR A 245 -18.11 -8.26 -2.03
N ALA A 246 -19.44 -8.31 -2.01
CA ALA A 246 -20.23 -7.10 -1.93
C ALA A 246 -19.67 -6.32 -0.73
N VAL A 247 -19.06 -5.18 -1.01
CA VAL A 247 -18.80 -4.21 0.03
C VAL A 247 -20.19 -3.79 0.45
N GLU A 248 -20.69 -4.39 1.53
CA GLU A 248 -21.88 -3.93 2.23
C GLU A 248 -21.75 -2.40 2.29
N PRO A 249 -22.69 -1.63 1.73
CA PRO A 249 -22.65 -0.18 1.71
C PRO A 249 -22.84 0.34 3.15
N GLY A 250 -21.81 0.16 3.96
CA GLY A 250 -21.76 0.43 5.38
C GLY A 250 -20.64 1.41 5.68
N ASP A 251 -21.04 2.66 5.89
CA ASP A 251 -20.36 3.77 6.57
C ASP A 251 -18.91 4.09 6.12
N PRO A 252 -18.69 5.12 5.28
CA PRO A 252 -17.37 5.49 4.75
C PRO A 252 -16.34 5.99 5.78
N GLU A 253 -16.67 6.02 7.09
CA GLU A 253 -15.81 6.63 8.12
C GLU A 253 -14.93 5.66 8.93
N LYS A 254 -14.99 4.34 8.68
CA LYS A 254 -14.14 3.37 9.41
C LYS A 254 -13.22 2.58 8.48
N THR A 255 -12.31 3.28 7.81
CA THR A 255 -11.06 2.70 7.31
C THR A 255 -10.18 2.31 8.50
N VAL A 256 -10.56 1.23 9.18
CA VAL A 256 -9.68 0.50 10.07
C VAL A 256 -8.61 -0.10 9.17
N ASN A 257 -7.43 0.51 9.13
CA ASN A 257 -6.24 -0.07 8.50
C ASN A 257 -6.10 -1.52 9.01
N PRO A 258 -6.20 -2.54 8.12
CA PRO A 258 -6.19 -3.95 8.53
C PRO A 258 -4.82 -4.46 9.00
N ASP A 259 -3.83 -3.58 9.20
CA ASP A 259 -2.44 -3.93 9.58
C ASP A 259 -2.14 -3.80 11.08
N SER A 260 -3.15 -3.70 11.96
CA SER A 260 -2.94 -3.48 13.40
C SER A 260 -3.20 -4.69 14.31
N ASP A 261 -3.22 -5.93 13.81
CA ASP A 261 -3.29 -7.13 14.67
C ASP A 261 -2.40 -8.27 14.14
N THR A 262 -1.20 -7.92 13.69
CA THR A 262 -0.08 -8.86 13.75
C THR A 262 0.54 -8.69 15.14
N GLU A 263 -0.08 -9.28 16.16
CA GLU A 263 0.63 -9.63 17.40
C GLU A 263 1.62 -10.76 17.08
N GLU A 264 2.67 -10.42 16.34
CA GLU A 264 3.88 -11.22 16.27
C GLU A 264 4.65 -10.96 17.57
N ARG A 265 4.26 -11.73 18.58
CA ARG A 265 5.14 -12.45 19.50
C ARG A 265 6.56 -11.85 19.50
N GLN A 266 6.79 -10.88 20.38
CA GLN A 266 8.13 -10.46 20.78
C GLN A 266 8.85 -11.67 21.40
N GLN A 267 9.43 -12.53 20.57
CA GLN A 267 10.57 -13.34 20.98
C GLN A 267 11.73 -12.38 21.10
N GLY A 268 12.21 -12.21 22.33
CA GLY A 268 13.31 -11.34 22.68
C GLY A 268 14.53 -11.66 21.82
N ASN A 269 14.82 -10.76 20.89
CA ASN A 269 16.13 -10.71 20.26
C ASN A 269 17.08 -10.07 21.28
N LYS A 270 17.60 -10.92 22.16
CA LYS A 270 18.69 -10.65 23.08
C LYS A 270 19.90 -10.34 22.21
N ARG A 271 20.11 -9.05 21.88
CA ARG A 271 21.34 -8.59 21.22
C ARG A 271 22.50 -9.01 22.12
N PRO A 272 23.43 -9.87 21.65
CA PRO A 272 24.66 -10.07 22.38
C PRO A 272 25.45 -8.77 22.29
N ASN A 273 25.93 -8.29 23.43
CA ASN A 273 26.99 -7.30 23.50
C ASN A 273 28.16 -7.84 22.66
N GLY A 274 28.48 -7.13 21.58
CA GLY A 274 29.70 -7.29 20.80
C GLY A 274 30.51 -6.02 20.97
N ASP A 275 31.07 -5.85 22.16
CA ASP A 275 32.34 -5.13 22.33
C ASP A 275 33.44 -5.98 21.68
N GLY A 276 34.26 -5.35 20.85
CA GLY A 276 35.45 -5.95 20.23
C GLY A 276 35.71 -5.25 18.89
N ASP A 277 36.61 -4.27 18.78
CA ASP A 277 38.07 -4.49 18.71
C ASP A 277 38.39 -5.25 17.40
N ASP A 278 39.28 -4.86 16.49
CA ASP A 278 40.46 -4.01 16.47
C ASP A 278 40.71 -3.73 14.98
N GLY A 279 41.42 -2.66 14.66
CA GLY A 279 41.90 -2.43 13.30
C GLY A 279 42.89 -3.51 12.87
N SER A 280 42.90 -3.86 11.59
CA SER A 280 44.17 -4.15 10.94
C SER A 280 44.06 -3.95 9.43
N ASP A 281 44.75 -2.90 9.00
CA ASP A 281 45.44 -2.80 7.72
C ASP A 281 46.14 -4.13 7.39
N SER A 282 45.97 -4.60 6.15
CA SER A 282 46.88 -5.53 5.47
C SER A 282 46.50 -5.56 3.99
N GLU A 283 47.24 -4.76 3.21
CA GLU A 283 47.60 -5.10 1.83
C GLU A 283 47.91 -6.60 1.73
N ASN A 284 47.37 -7.29 0.72
CA ASN A 284 48.11 -8.36 0.09
C ASN A 284 47.61 -8.61 -1.33
N ASP A 285 48.62 -8.58 -2.18
CA ASP A 285 48.72 -8.89 -3.59
C ASP A 285 47.91 -10.09 -4.11
N LEU A 286 47.55 -9.93 -5.37
CA LEU A 286 47.22 -10.97 -6.34
C LEU A 286 48.14 -12.19 -6.22
N PRO A 287 47.62 -13.38 -6.57
CA PRO A 287 48.13 -13.94 -7.81
C PRO A 287 47.05 -14.53 -8.72
N SER A 288 47.31 -14.39 -10.02
CA SER A 288 46.66 -15.07 -11.14
C SER A 288 46.60 -16.60 -10.93
N PRO A 289 45.48 -17.27 -11.25
CA PRO A 289 45.47 -18.71 -11.40
C PRO A 289 45.91 -19.09 -12.82
N SER A 290 47.04 -19.77 -12.87
CA SER A 290 47.56 -20.53 -14.00
C SER A 290 46.63 -21.67 -14.40
N GLU A 291 46.61 -21.93 -15.70
CA GLU A 291 46.07 -23.13 -16.32
C GLU A 291 46.83 -24.35 -15.82
N ASP A 292 46.12 -25.31 -15.21
CA ASP A 292 46.57 -26.70 -15.11
C ASP A 292 45.32 -27.60 -15.05
N GLU A 293 45.13 -28.38 -16.11
CA GLU A 293 44.27 -29.56 -16.12
C GLU A 293 44.75 -30.57 -15.07
N PRO A 294 43.81 -31.33 -14.48
CA PRO A 294 44.00 -32.78 -14.60
C PRO A 294 42.71 -33.55 -14.86
N SER A 295 42.81 -34.42 -15.87
CA SER A 295 42.67 -35.88 -15.73
C SER A 295 41.44 -36.40 -14.98
N SER A 296 40.51 -36.93 -15.78
CA SER A 296 39.81 -38.21 -15.59
C SER A 296 39.85 -38.83 -14.20
N GLN A 297 38.71 -38.80 -13.50
CA GLN A 297 38.36 -39.87 -12.59
C GLN A 297 36.86 -40.16 -12.66
N GLU A 298 36.57 -41.40 -13.04
CA GLU A 298 35.26 -42.03 -13.11
C GLU A 298 34.70 -42.24 -11.70
N GLY A 299 33.37 -42.14 -11.59
CA GLY A 299 32.60 -42.84 -10.55
C GLY A 299 32.04 -41.96 -9.43
N GLU A 300 30.76 -41.60 -9.53
CA GLU A 300 29.80 -41.99 -8.49
C GLU A 300 28.36 -41.80 -8.98
N GLU A 301 27.63 -42.92 -9.01
CA GLU A 301 26.21 -43.03 -9.29
C GLU A 301 25.39 -42.24 -8.24
N ASN A 302 24.91 -41.05 -8.61
CA ASN A 302 23.82 -40.41 -7.89
C ASN A 302 22.50 -41.14 -8.21
N LYS A 303 22.22 -42.21 -7.44
CA LYS A 303 20.89 -42.81 -7.30
C LYS A 303 19.94 -41.79 -6.67
N LEU A 304 19.25 -41.04 -7.52
CA LEU A 304 18.05 -40.30 -7.13
C LEU A 304 16.98 -41.31 -6.67
N PRO A 305 16.33 -41.10 -5.52
CA PRO A 305 15.26 -41.98 -5.08
C PRO A 305 14.03 -41.82 -6.00
N PRO A 306 13.32 -42.92 -6.30
CA PRO A 306 12.14 -42.88 -7.13
C PRO A 306 11.01 -42.06 -6.48
N SER A 307 10.42 -41.23 -7.32
CA SER A 307 9.35 -40.29 -7.05
C SER A 307 8.13 -41.00 -6.47
N ARG A 308 7.89 -40.81 -5.17
CA ARG A 308 6.73 -41.35 -4.43
C ARG A 308 5.49 -40.46 -4.58
N TRP A 309 5.09 -40.16 -5.83
CA TRP A 309 3.90 -39.36 -6.16
C TRP A 309 2.85 -40.13 -6.97
N SER A 310 2.92 -41.45 -7.03
CA SER A 310 2.04 -42.28 -7.88
C SER A 310 1.03 -43.14 -7.12
N GLU A 311 0.64 -42.81 -5.88
CA GLU A 311 -0.28 -43.68 -5.14
C GLU A 311 -1.17 -42.95 -4.13
N ALA A 312 -1.95 -41.98 -4.62
CA ALA A 312 -3.08 -41.42 -3.88
C ALA A 312 -4.23 -41.02 -4.83
N VAL A 313 -4.63 -41.93 -5.71
CA VAL A 313 -5.98 -41.92 -6.30
C VAL A 313 -6.78 -43.02 -5.62
N ARG A 314 -7.06 -42.83 -4.32
CA ARG A 314 -8.12 -43.56 -3.66
C ARG A 314 -9.44 -42.90 -4.04
N VAL A 315 -10.20 -43.64 -4.85
CA VAL A 315 -11.66 -43.66 -4.97
C VAL A 315 -12.35 -42.79 -3.93
N LEU A 316 -12.74 -41.58 -4.32
CA LEU A 316 -13.75 -40.82 -3.59
C LEU A 316 -15.12 -41.37 -3.99
N PRO A 317 -15.99 -41.74 -3.03
CA PRO A 317 -17.34 -42.18 -3.34
C PRO A 317 -18.12 -41.03 -3.98
N ARG A 318 -18.80 -41.39 -5.07
CA ARG A 318 -19.74 -40.58 -5.85
C ARG A 318 -20.84 -40.07 -4.91
N ARG A 319 -20.67 -38.86 -4.38
CA ARG A 319 -21.68 -38.20 -3.54
C ARG A 319 -22.76 -37.67 -4.49
N GLU A 320 -23.92 -38.32 -4.48
CA GLU A 320 -25.12 -37.86 -5.16
C GLU A 320 -25.44 -36.43 -4.69
N MET A 321 -25.32 -35.46 -5.60
CA MET A 321 -25.94 -34.15 -5.43
C MET A 321 -27.44 -34.34 -5.61
N VAL A 322 -28.14 -34.55 -4.50
CA VAL A 322 -29.59 -34.33 -4.45
C VAL A 322 -29.80 -32.83 -4.56
N PHE A 323 -30.20 -32.39 -5.75
CA PHE A 323 -30.78 -31.06 -5.96
C PHE A 323 -32.09 -31.00 -5.16
N LEU A 324 -32.06 -30.41 -3.96
CA LEU A 324 -33.28 -29.89 -3.34
C LEU A 324 -33.75 -28.70 -4.20
N SER A 325 -34.67 -28.99 -5.11
CA SER A 325 -35.53 -27.98 -5.71
C SER A 325 -36.60 -27.63 -4.69
N ASP A 326 -36.35 -26.58 -3.90
CA ASP A 326 -37.36 -26.00 -3.03
C ASP A 326 -37.72 -24.58 -3.45
N ASN A 327 -38.96 -24.48 -3.95
CA ASN A 327 -39.94 -23.48 -3.60
C ASN A 327 -39.57 -21.98 -3.73
N HIS A 328 -40.04 -21.38 -4.82
CA HIS A 328 -40.67 -20.05 -4.75
C HIS A 328 -41.92 -20.00 -5.64
N SER A 329 -43.03 -20.52 -5.10
CA SER A 329 -44.34 -19.92 -5.33
C SER A 329 -44.51 -18.74 -4.40
N LYS A 330 -44.71 -17.53 -4.94
CA LYS A 330 -45.50 -16.46 -4.32
C LYS A 330 -45.81 -15.34 -5.32
N CYS A 331 -47.00 -15.46 -5.89
CA CYS A 331 -48.03 -14.42 -5.99
C CYS A 331 -47.57 -12.97 -6.22
N LEU A 332 -47.70 -12.50 -7.46
CA LEU A 332 -47.96 -11.09 -7.76
C LEU A 332 -49.37 -10.96 -8.33
N THR A 333 -50.33 -10.73 -7.44
CA THR A 333 -51.62 -10.12 -7.77
C THR A 333 -51.39 -8.62 -7.97
N GLY A 334 -51.24 -8.19 -9.22
CA GLY A 334 -51.25 -6.78 -9.60
C GLY A 334 -52.68 -6.26 -9.68
N ILE A 335 -53.11 -5.56 -8.63
CA ILE A 335 -54.32 -4.73 -8.64
C ILE A 335 -53.98 -3.43 -9.37
N ARG A 336 -54.54 -3.25 -10.57
CA ARG A 336 -54.63 -1.96 -11.27
C ARG A 336 -55.65 -1.07 -10.54
N ARG A 337 -55.21 0.11 -10.08
CA ARG A 337 -56.04 1.30 -9.90
C ARG A 337 -55.22 2.52 -10.31
N GLY A 338 -55.81 3.41 -11.09
CA GLY A 338 -55.22 4.66 -11.58
C GLY A 338 -55.22 4.69 -13.09
#